data_AF-A0A6V8KWY6-F1
#
_entry.id   AF-A0A6V8KWY6-F1
#
_cell.length_a   1.000
_cell.length_b   1.000
_cell.length_c   1.000
_cell.angle_alpha   90.00
_cell.angle_beta   90.00
_cell.angle_gamma   90.00
#
_symmetry.space_group_name_H-M   'P 1'
#
loop_
_entity.id
_entity.type
_entity.pdbx_description
1 polymer ?
#
loop_
_entity_poly.entity_id
_entity_poly.type
_entity_poly.pdbx_seq_one_letter_code
_entity_poly.pdbx_strand_id
1 'polypeptide(L)'
;MSVTHLTWEPHHAPLRLRQVEYVSAMAPSGVLLGDFNAEPDSAEMKHLRAAGFADAWGDGPAGYTFDRVNDYARDADEPSCRIDYVLVRGRGLAAVRMWLAWTEPERTASGAVWPSDHFGVVSDLSIDA
;
A
#
# COMPACT_ATOMS: atom_id res chain seq x y z
N MET A 1 -2.10 -6.66 14.06
CA MET A 1 -1.65 -6.30 12.71
C MET A 1 -2.15 -7.34 11.75
N SER A 2 -2.69 -6.92 10.62
CA SER A 2 -3.23 -7.77 9.56
C SER A 2 -2.55 -7.43 8.24
N VAL A 3 -2.34 -8.44 7.41
CA VAL A 3 -1.71 -8.31 6.08
C VAL A 3 -2.70 -8.77 5.02
N THR A 4 -2.75 -8.08 3.88
CA THR A 4 -3.59 -8.46 2.74
C THR A 4 -2.87 -8.26 1.41
N HIS A 5 -3.37 -8.94 0.39
CA HIS A 5 -3.04 -8.68 -1.01
C HIS A 5 -4.33 -8.88 -1.81
N LEU A 6 -4.84 -7.81 -2.40
CA LEU A 6 -6.13 -7.81 -3.09
C LEU A 6 -5.96 -8.15 -4.57
N THR A 7 -7.06 -8.55 -5.22
CA THR A 7 -7.02 -8.88 -6.65
C THR A 7 -6.61 -7.67 -7.50
N TRP A 8 -5.77 -7.88 -8.51
CA TRP A 8 -5.09 -6.79 -9.20
C TRP A 8 -5.78 -6.35 -10.51
N GLU A 9 -6.38 -7.27 -11.25
CA GLU A 9 -6.86 -6.96 -12.60
C GLU A 9 -7.87 -5.79 -12.60
N PRO A 10 -7.79 -4.84 -13.55
CA PRO A 10 -8.62 -3.63 -13.53
C PRO A 10 -10.13 -3.90 -13.44
N HIS A 11 -10.60 -4.94 -14.12
CA HIS A 11 -12.01 -5.31 -14.14
C HIS A 11 -12.49 -5.99 -12.84
N HIS A 12 -11.60 -6.31 -11.92
CA HIS A 12 -11.92 -6.86 -10.61
C HIS A 12 -12.23 -5.80 -9.55
N ALA A 13 -12.32 -4.51 -9.88
CA ALA A 13 -12.70 -3.46 -8.90
C ALA A 13 -13.96 -3.80 -8.05
N PRO A 14 -15.06 -4.38 -8.60
CA PRO A 14 -16.19 -4.80 -7.76
C PRO A 14 -15.86 -5.94 -6.78
N LEU A 15 -14.93 -6.84 -7.14
CA LEU A 15 -14.45 -7.90 -6.26
C LEU A 15 -13.51 -7.33 -5.19
N ARG A 16 -12.58 -6.45 -5.56
CA ARG A 16 -11.74 -5.72 -4.58
C ARG A 16 -12.58 -4.97 -3.56
N LEU A 17 -13.67 -4.33 -3.99
CA LEU A 17 -14.59 -3.64 -3.06
C LEU A 17 -15.15 -4.62 -2.00
N ARG A 18 -15.59 -5.81 -2.42
CA ARG A 18 -16.04 -6.86 -1.48
C ARG A 18 -14.90 -7.38 -0.60
N GLN A 19 -13.68 -7.43 -1.12
CA GLN A 19 -12.52 -7.82 -0.33
C GLN A 19 -12.20 -6.76 0.74
N VAL A 20 -12.25 -5.46 0.44
CA VAL A 20 -12.03 -4.41 1.46
C VAL A 20 -13.11 -4.39 2.53
N GLU A 21 -14.37 -4.65 2.17
CA GLU A 21 -15.47 -4.85 3.12
C GLU A 21 -15.16 -6.02 4.08
N TYR A 22 -14.70 -7.15 3.54
CA TYR A 22 -14.36 -8.32 4.34
C TYR A 22 -13.16 -8.06 5.27
N VAL A 23 -12.04 -7.53 4.75
CA VAL A 23 -10.82 -7.33 5.55
C VAL A 23 -11.01 -6.23 6.60
N SER A 24 -11.79 -5.18 6.31
CA SER A 24 -12.08 -4.11 7.28
C SER A 24 -12.95 -4.58 8.45
N ALA A 25 -13.83 -5.56 8.21
CA ALA A 25 -14.58 -6.25 9.26
C ALA A 25 -13.69 -7.18 10.09
N MET A 26 -12.73 -7.87 9.45
CA MET A 26 -11.80 -8.80 10.12
C MET A 26 -10.68 -8.09 10.90
N ALA A 27 -10.38 -6.83 10.58
CA ALA A 27 -9.39 -5.99 11.25
C ALA A 27 -10.07 -4.87 12.07
N PRO A 28 -10.66 -5.17 13.24
CA PRO A 28 -11.48 -4.20 13.98
C PRO A 28 -10.68 -3.03 14.58
N SER A 29 -9.37 -3.17 14.74
CA SER A 29 -8.43 -2.10 15.12
C SER A 29 -6.98 -2.56 14.87
N GLY A 30 -6.05 -1.62 14.94
CA GLY A 30 -4.62 -1.83 14.75
C GLY A 30 -4.17 -1.45 13.34
N VAL A 31 -3.13 -2.15 12.87
CA VAL A 31 -2.52 -1.95 11.56
C VAL A 31 -3.09 -2.95 10.55
N LEU A 32 -3.53 -2.45 9.39
CA LEU A 32 -3.84 -3.24 8.20
C LEU A 32 -2.90 -2.79 7.08
N LEU A 33 -2.13 -3.70 6.50
CA LEU A 33 -1.15 -3.33 5.46
C LEU A 33 -1.07 -4.33 4.33
N GLY A 34 -0.47 -3.90 3.22
CA GLY A 34 -0.17 -4.74 2.05
C GLY A 34 -0.50 -4.04 0.75
N ASP A 35 -0.60 -4.84 -0.32
CA ASP A 35 -0.98 -4.38 -1.65
C ASP A 35 -2.51 -4.44 -1.82
N PHE A 36 -3.12 -3.27 -1.94
CA PHE A 36 -4.57 -3.14 -2.11
C PHE A 36 -4.99 -3.13 -3.58
N ASN A 37 -4.03 -3.03 -4.51
CA ASN A 37 -4.29 -2.88 -5.94
C ASN A 37 -5.31 -1.78 -6.25
N ALA A 38 -5.28 -0.71 -5.45
CA ALA A 38 -6.28 0.35 -5.48
C ALA A 38 -5.62 1.72 -5.25
N GLU A 39 -5.84 2.65 -6.17
CA GLU A 39 -5.32 4.01 -6.04
C GLU A 39 -5.95 4.79 -4.88
N PRO A 40 -5.31 5.85 -4.35
CA PRO A 40 -5.78 6.55 -3.15
C PRO A 40 -7.23 7.07 -3.23
N ASP A 41 -7.67 7.44 -4.44
CA ASP A 41 -9.00 8.00 -4.71
C ASP A 41 -10.05 6.96 -5.15
N SER A 42 -9.68 5.68 -5.19
CA SER A 42 -10.56 4.56 -5.54
C SER A 42 -11.73 4.39 -4.54
N ALA A 43 -12.75 3.63 -4.94
CA ALA A 43 -13.89 3.32 -4.09
C ALA A 43 -13.48 2.46 -2.88
N GLU A 44 -12.53 1.56 -3.09
CA GLU A 44 -11.93 0.68 -2.12
C GLU A 44 -11.26 1.47 -0.98
N MET A 45 -10.40 2.42 -1.33
CA MET A 45 -9.70 3.25 -0.35
C MET A 45 -10.65 4.23 0.35
N LYS A 46 -11.68 4.75 -0.35
CA LYS A 46 -12.76 5.53 0.27
C LYS A 46 -13.56 4.71 1.29
N HIS A 47 -13.84 3.44 1.00
CA HIS A 47 -14.52 2.53 1.93
C HIS A 47 -13.70 2.33 3.20
N LEU A 48 -12.40 2.05 3.08
CA LEU A 48 -11.52 1.88 4.24
C LEU A 48 -11.43 3.14 5.10
N ARG A 49 -11.33 4.32 4.48
CA ARG A 49 -11.40 5.61 5.20
C ARG A 49 -12.72 5.78 5.96
N ALA A 50 -13.85 5.46 5.33
CA ALA A 50 -15.16 5.50 5.98
C ALA A 50 -15.29 4.48 7.13
N ALA A 51 -14.58 3.35 7.04
CA ALA A 51 -14.48 2.35 8.10
C ALA A 51 -13.52 2.75 9.25
N GLY A 52 -12.94 3.96 9.20
CA GLY A 52 -12.10 4.52 10.26
C GLY A 52 -10.62 4.16 10.15
N PHE A 53 -10.16 3.66 8.99
CA PHE A 53 -8.74 3.51 8.71
C PHE A 53 -8.16 4.83 8.22
N ALA A 54 -7.11 5.31 8.88
CA ALA A 54 -6.26 6.38 8.39
C ALA A 54 -5.07 5.80 7.64
N ASP A 55 -4.76 6.37 6.49
CA ASP A 55 -3.54 6.08 5.75
C ASP A 55 -2.34 6.65 6.53
N ALA A 56 -1.36 5.80 6.87
CA ALA A 56 -0.19 6.24 7.60
C ALA A 56 0.63 7.30 6.84
N TRP A 57 0.47 7.37 5.52
CA TRP A 57 1.10 8.40 4.69
C TRP A 57 0.49 9.80 4.85
N GLY A 58 -0.77 9.88 5.26
CA GLY A 58 -1.50 11.16 5.35
C GLY A 58 -1.71 11.84 4.00
N ASP A 59 -1.85 13.17 4.01
CA ASP A 59 -2.26 13.99 2.86
C ASP A 59 -1.08 14.45 1.96
N GLY A 60 0.15 13.96 2.20
CA GLY A 60 1.34 14.34 1.44
C GLY A 60 1.59 13.49 0.18
N PRO A 61 2.42 13.95 -0.77
CA PRO A 61 2.77 13.15 -1.94
C PRO A 61 3.56 11.91 -1.49
N ALA A 62 3.04 10.74 -1.84
CA ALA A 62 3.58 9.47 -1.39
C ALA A 62 4.58 8.80 -2.32
N GLY A 63 4.74 9.37 -3.52
CA GLY A 63 5.38 8.66 -4.61
C GLY A 63 4.56 7.44 -5.05
N TYR A 64 5.09 6.73 -6.03
CA TYR A 64 4.52 5.49 -6.52
C TYR A 64 5.14 4.30 -5.80
N THR A 65 4.33 3.32 -5.45
CA THR A 65 4.80 2.07 -4.82
C THR A 65 5.03 1.00 -5.88
N PHE A 66 4.29 1.09 -6.99
CA PHE A 66 4.58 0.43 -8.25
C PHE A 66 5.01 1.49 -9.26
N ASP A 67 6.30 1.54 -9.62
CA ASP A 67 6.84 2.62 -10.45
C ASP A 67 7.71 2.11 -11.59
N ARG A 68 7.47 2.58 -12.81
CA ARG A 68 8.17 2.20 -14.04
C ARG A 68 9.65 2.60 -14.09
N VAL A 69 10.14 3.36 -13.09
CA VAL A 69 11.60 3.53 -12.87
C VAL A 69 12.24 2.20 -12.45
N ASN A 70 11.46 1.31 -11.83
CA ASN A 70 11.79 -0.08 -11.59
C ASN A 70 11.62 -0.90 -12.88
N ASP A 71 12.66 -1.63 -13.26
CA ASP A 71 12.66 -2.40 -14.50
C ASP A 71 11.61 -3.52 -14.49
N TYR A 72 11.37 -4.15 -13.33
CA TYR A 72 10.41 -5.23 -13.21
C TYR A 72 8.96 -4.72 -13.30
N ALA A 73 8.67 -3.55 -12.73
CA ALA A 73 7.36 -2.90 -12.86
C ALA A 73 7.10 -2.44 -14.30
N ARG A 74 8.13 -1.91 -14.96
CA ARG A 74 8.02 -1.47 -16.37
C ARG A 74 7.66 -2.63 -17.30
N ASP A 75 8.14 -3.83 -17.03
CA ASP A 75 7.89 -5.02 -17.84
C ASP A 75 6.44 -5.52 -17.74
N ALA A 76 5.71 -5.14 -16.68
CA ALA A 76 4.28 -5.46 -16.53
C ALA A 76 3.35 -4.55 -17.37
N ASP A 77 3.89 -3.51 -18.01
CA ASP A 77 3.18 -2.56 -18.90
C ASP A 77 1.99 -1.82 -18.27
N GLU A 78 1.95 -1.70 -16.94
CA GLU A 78 0.99 -0.88 -16.21
C GLU A 78 1.55 0.53 -15.92
N PRO A 79 0.71 1.56 -15.71
CA PRO A 79 1.15 2.89 -15.32
C PRO A 79 1.71 2.89 -13.89
N SER A 80 2.66 3.80 -13.61
CA SER A 80 3.12 4.00 -12.24
C SER A 80 1.95 4.41 -11.34
N CYS A 81 1.79 3.73 -10.21
CA CYS A 81 0.67 3.94 -9.30
C CYS A 81 1.08 3.71 -7.84
N ARG A 82 0.20 4.15 -6.93
CA ARG A 82 0.32 3.90 -5.50
C ARG A 82 -0.78 2.95 -5.08
N ILE A 83 -0.38 1.74 -4.73
CA ILE A 83 -1.31 0.64 -4.43
C ILE A 83 -0.95 -0.13 -3.15
N ASP A 84 0.22 0.14 -2.57
CA ASP A 84 0.66 -0.42 -1.30
C ASP A 84 0.44 0.57 -0.16
N TYR A 85 -0.12 0.08 0.96
CA TYR A 85 -0.50 0.93 2.08
C TYR A 85 -0.16 0.32 3.44
N VAL A 86 0.12 1.21 4.39
CA VAL A 86 0.03 0.94 5.83
C VAL A 86 -1.13 1.76 6.36
N LEU A 87 -2.20 1.10 6.80
CA LEU A 87 -3.40 1.74 7.33
C LEU A 87 -3.48 1.50 8.83
N VAL A 88 -3.88 2.52 9.59
CA VAL A 88 -4.04 2.47 11.05
C VAL A 88 -5.46 2.79 11.46
N ARG A 89 -5.98 2.05 12.45
CA ARG A 89 -7.31 2.28 13.04
C ARG A 89 -7.27 2.04 14.53
N GLY A 90 -7.90 2.90 15.32
CA GLY A 90 -7.98 2.76 16.78
C GLY A 90 -7.41 3.97 17.52
N ARG A 91 -7.67 4.04 18.83
CA ARG A 91 -7.20 5.17 19.66
C ARG A 91 -5.74 4.95 20.05
N GLY A 92 -4.98 6.05 20.08
CA GLY A 92 -3.58 6.05 20.51
C GLY A 92 -2.60 5.44 19.51
N LEU A 93 -3.03 5.04 18.31
CA LEU A 93 -2.14 4.58 17.25
C LEU A 93 -2.00 5.66 16.18
N ALA A 94 -0.79 6.13 15.94
CA ALA A 94 -0.53 7.18 14.95
C ALA A 94 0.76 6.92 14.16
N ALA A 95 0.77 7.37 12.91
CA ALA A 95 1.96 7.41 12.07
C ALA A 95 2.90 8.54 12.51
N VAL A 96 4.20 8.23 12.65
CA VAL A 96 5.23 9.21 13.03
C VAL A 96 6.12 9.55 11.83
N ARG A 97 6.54 8.54 11.05
CA ARG A 97 7.40 8.75 9.86
C ARG A 97 7.13 7.70 8.79
N MET A 98 6.95 8.15 7.55
CA MET A 98 6.76 7.29 6.39
C MET A 98 7.84 7.51 5.34
N TRP A 99 8.23 6.44 4.66
CA TRP A 99 9.10 6.51 3.49
C TRP A 99 8.96 5.26 2.62
N LEU A 100 9.39 5.37 1.36
CA LEU A 100 9.57 4.23 0.48
C LEU A 100 10.96 3.62 0.70
N ALA A 101 11.03 2.30 0.80
CA ALA A 101 12.25 1.53 0.87
C ALA A 101 12.51 0.81 -0.45
N TRP A 102 13.79 0.58 -0.75
CA TRP A 102 14.23 -0.12 -1.96
C TRP A 102 13.82 0.55 -3.27
N THR A 103 13.84 1.89 -3.29
CA THR A 103 13.55 2.73 -4.48
C THR A 103 14.69 2.77 -5.49
N GLU A 104 15.78 2.05 -5.25
CA GLU A 104 16.95 1.95 -6.12
C GLU A 104 17.37 0.49 -6.28
N PRO A 105 17.87 0.09 -7.47
CA PRO A 105 18.35 -1.27 -7.68
C PRO A 105 19.75 -1.46 -7.12
N GLU A 106 20.08 -2.70 -6.78
CA GLU A 106 21.47 -3.11 -6.64
C GLU A 106 22.10 -3.32 -8.02
N ARG A 107 23.25 -2.69 -8.28
CA ARG A 107 23.99 -2.91 -9.53
C ARG A 107 24.92 -4.10 -9.39
N THR A 108 24.65 -5.15 -10.17
CA THR A 108 25.46 -6.37 -10.24
C THR A 108 26.20 -6.48 -11.57
N ALA A 109 27.10 -7.46 -11.70
CA ALA A 109 27.76 -7.77 -12.97
C ALA A 109 26.79 -8.19 -14.08
N SER A 110 25.62 -8.73 -13.72
CA SER A 110 24.58 -9.17 -14.65
C SER A 110 23.51 -8.10 -14.94
N GLY A 111 23.57 -6.93 -14.30
CA GLY A 111 22.59 -5.86 -14.46
C GLY A 111 22.04 -5.31 -13.14
N ALA A 112 21.02 -4.45 -13.25
CA ALA A 112 20.27 -3.95 -12.11
C ALA A 112 19.37 -5.05 -11.54
N VAL A 113 19.38 -5.22 -10.22
CA VAL A 113 18.54 -6.16 -9.50
C VAL A 113 17.67 -5.39 -8.52
N TRP A 114 16.36 -5.55 -8.64
CA TRP A 114 15.37 -5.01 -7.72
C TRP A 114 14.90 -6.11 -6.75
N PRO A 115 14.51 -5.79 -5.51
CA PRO A 115 13.93 -6.79 -4.60
C PRO A 115 12.55 -7.31 -5.04
N SER A 116 11.78 -6.46 -5.71
CA SER A 116 10.45 -6.69 -6.28
C SER A 116 10.18 -5.59 -7.31
N ASP A 117 9.18 -5.77 -8.15
CA ASP A 117 8.52 -4.72 -8.95
C ASP A 117 7.82 -3.64 -8.08
N HIS A 118 7.55 -3.91 -6.81
CA HIS A 118 7.06 -2.93 -5.85
C HIS A 118 8.17 -2.40 -4.94
N PHE A 119 8.09 -1.12 -4.59
CA PHE A 119 8.85 -0.51 -3.50
C PHE A 119 8.20 -0.80 -2.16
N GLY A 120 9.02 -0.96 -1.12
CA GLY A 120 8.52 -1.17 0.23
C GLY A 120 7.89 0.10 0.79
N VAL A 121 6.76 -0.01 1.47
CA VAL A 121 6.17 1.08 2.25
C VAL A 121 6.54 0.87 3.71
N VAL A 122 7.27 1.83 4.30
CA VAL A 122 7.75 1.72 5.69
C VAL A 122 7.12 2.79 6.56
N SER A 123 6.79 2.38 7.78
CA SER A 123 6.03 3.17 8.72
C SER A 123 6.55 3.00 10.15
N ASP A 124 7.02 4.09 10.75
CA ASP A 124 7.18 4.18 12.20
C ASP A 124 5.86 4.62 12.84
N LEU A 125 5.38 3.85 13.81
CA LEU A 125 4.12 4.09 14.53
C LEU A 125 4.37 4.41 16.01
N SER A 126 3.62 5.35 16.56
CA SER A 126 3.53 5.57 18.01
C SER A 126 2.30 4.90 18.57
N ILE A 127 2.43 4.39 19.80
CA ILE A 127 1.33 3.82 20.58
C ILE A 127 1.28 4.58 21.91
N ASP A 128 0.16 5.23 22.20
CA ASP A 128 -0.10 5.82 23.52
C ASP A 128 -0.16 4.68 24.55
N ALA A 129 0.53 4.87 25.68
CA ALA A 129 0.59 3.91 26.78
C ALA A 129 -0.67 3.92 27.65
#